data_AF-A0A251S8J4-F1
#
_entry.id   AF-A0A251S8J4-F1
#
_cell.length_a   1.000
_cell.length_b   1.000
_cell.length_c   1.000
_cell.angle_alpha   90.00
_cell.angle_beta   90.00
_cell.angle_gamma   90.00
#
_symmetry.space_group_name_H-M   'P 1'
#
loop_
_entity.id
_entity.type
_entity.pdbx_description
1 polymer ?
#
loop_
_entity_poly.entity_id
_entity_poly.type
_entity_poly.pdbx_seq_one_letter_code
_entity_poly.pdbx_strand_id
1 'polypeptide(L)'
;MRTVYHCPFFNLCRLGQGLGIDFSHCMTCNYCLGIKLLDHKCREKGLEMNCPICYDFLFTSNAAVRALPYGHFMHSACFQAYACTHYICPICSKSMGDMSVSDCFFIYLRLNSIY
;
A
#
# COMPACT_ATOMS: atom_id res chain seq x y z
N MET A 1 13.76 -12.91 11.37
CA MET A 1 14.52 -11.84 10.68
C MET A 1 13.62 -11.23 9.64
N ARG A 2 13.60 -9.90 9.49
CA ARG A 2 12.88 -9.24 8.38
C ARG A 2 13.75 -9.35 7.13
N THR A 3 13.20 -9.88 6.04
CA THR A 3 13.89 -9.93 4.75
C THR A 3 13.81 -8.56 4.08
N VAL A 4 14.92 -8.13 3.49
CA VAL A 4 15.04 -6.87 2.76
C VAL A 4 15.57 -7.22 1.38
N TYR A 5 15.05 -6.59 0.34
CA TYR A 5 15.55 -6.71 -1.01
C TYR A 5 15.84 -5.34 -1.60
N HIS A 6 16.79 -5.29 -2.53
CA HIS A 6 17.12 -4.09 -3.27
C HIS A 6 16.34 -4.06 -4.60
N CYS A 7 15.74 -2.92 -4.95
CA CYS A 7 15.17 -2.71 -6.27
C CYS A 7 16.19 -1.99 -7.16
N PRO A 8 16.72 -2.63 -8.22
CA PRO A 8 17.76 -2.04 -9.08
C PRO A 8 17.24 -0.87 -9.92
N PHE A 9 15.93 -0.73 -10.10
CA PHE A 9 15.32 0.37 -10.86
C PHE A 9 15.09 1.63 -10.02
N PHE A 10 15.08 1.49 -8.68
CA PHE A 10 14.72 2.57 -7.76
C PHE A 10 15.85 3.02 -6.85
N ASN A 11 16.97 2.27 -6.82
CA ASN A 11 18.04 2.43 -5.84
C ASN A 11 17.53 2.47 -4.38
N LEU A 12 16.40 1.82 -4.09
CA LEU A 12 15.83 1.70 -2.75
C LEU A 12 15.79 0.25 -2.29
N CYS A 13 16.06 0.07 -1.00
CA CYS A 13 15.84 -1.19 -0.30
C CYS A 13 14.43 -1.21 0.29
N ARG A 14 13.70 -2.32 0.10
CA ARG A 14 12.33 -2.52 0.61
C ARG A 14 12.25 -3.81 1.41
N LEU A 15 11.29 -3.88 2.32
CA LEU A 15 10.98 -5.11 3.07
C LEU A 15 10.24 -6.10 2.15
N GLY A 16 10.69 -7.34 2.12
CA GLY A 16 10.18 -8.38 1.22
C GLY A 16 11.23 -9.45 0.90
N GLN A 17 10.86 -10.47 0.14
CA GLN A 17 11.77 -11.51 -0.33
C GLN A 17 12.48 -11.13 -1.62
N GLY A 18 11.86 -10.34 -2.49
CA GLY A 18 12.50 -9.85 -3.71
C GLY A 18 11.58 -9.60 -4.88
N LEU A 19 12.14 -8.94 -5.89
CA LEU A 19 11.51 -8.89 -7.21
C LEU A 19 11.44 -10.30 -7.80
N GLY A 20 10.26 -10.70 -8.29
CA GLY A 20 10.00 -12.03 -8.84
C GLY A 20 9.60 -13.09 -7.79
N ILE A 21 9.61 -12.76 -6.49
CA ILE A 21 9.18 -13.67 -5.41
C ILE A 21 7.87 -13.22 -4.80
N ASP A 22 7.87 -12.05 -4.16
CA ASP A 22 6.71 -11.45 -3.52
C ASP A 22 6.42 -10.04 -4.04
N PHE A 23 7.39 -9.41 -4.72
CA PHE A 23 7.22 -8.13 -5.40
C PHE A 23 7.52 -8.19 -6.91
N SER A 24 6.98 -7.25 -7.67
CA SER A 24 7.28 -6.98 -9.07
C SER A 24 7.40 -5.47 -9.25
N HIS A 25 8.35 -5.01 -10.07
CA HIS A 25 8.47 -3.60 -10.39
C HIS A 25 7.60 -3.28 -11.62
N CYS A 26 6.69 -2.31 -11.49
CA CYS A 26 5.94 -1.80 -12.63
C CYS A 26 6.69 -0.62 -13.25
N MET A 27 7.11 -0.77 -14.52
CA MET A 27 7.87 0.26 -15.25
C MET A 27 7.04 1.50 -15.58
N THR A 28 5.74 1.34 -15.84
CA THR A 28 4.84 2.46 -16.15
C THR A 28 4.62 3.34 -14.93
N CYS A 29 4.34 2.70 -13.81
CA CYS A 29 4.08 3.36 -12.54
C CYS A 29 5.35 3.84 -11.82
N ASN A 30 6.47 3.22 -12.16
CA ASN A 30 7.74 3.36 -11.47
C ASN A 30 7.56 3.10 -9.96
N TYR A 31 7.12 1.90 -9.57
CA TYR A 31 7.13 1.45 -8.17
C TYR A 31 7.06 -0.08 -8.03
N CYS A 32 7.53 -0.61 -6.90
CA CYS A 32 7.43 -2.04 -6.56
C CYS A 32 6.08 -2.36 -5.94
N LEU A 33 5.41 -3.37 -6.47
CA LEU A 33 4.10 -3.85 -6.05
C LEU A 33 4.19 -5.31 -5.67
N GLY A 34 3.36 -5.76 -4.72
CA GLY A 34 3.23 -7.19 -4.49
C GLY A 34 2.79 -7.91 -5.78
N ILE A 35 3.29 -9.12 -6.04
CA ILE A 35 3.00 -9.86 -7.29
C ILE A 35 1.49 -10.04 -7.53
N LYS A 36 0.70 -10.10 -6.46
CA LYS A 36 -0.78 -10.17 -6.54
C LYS A 36 -1.45 -8.92 -7.10
N LEU A 37 -0.71 -7.81 -7.22
CA LEU A 37 -1.17 -6.53 -7.75
C LEU A 37 -0.61 -6.26 -9.17
N LEU A 38 -0.18 -7.30 -9.88
CA LEU A 38 0.32 -7.15 -11.25
C LEU A 38 -0.76 -6.58 -12.19
N ASP A 39 -2.00 -7.04 -12.08
CA ASP A 39 -3.17 -6.52 -12.81
C ASP A 39 -3.76 -5.28 -12.10
N HIS A 40 -2.92 -4.27 -11.86
CA HIS A 40 -3.38 -2.99 -11.31
C HIS A 40 -3.60 -1.98 -12.44
N LYS A 41 -4.57 -1.09 -12.23
CA LYS A 41 -4.72 0.09 -13.08
C LYS A 41 -3.56 1.05 -12.81
N CYS A 42 -2.58 1.05 -13.72
CA CYS A 42 -1.41 1.91 -13.63
C CYS A 42 -1.82 3.39 -13.49
N ARG A 43 -1.20 4.09 -12.53
CA ARG A 43 -1.29 5.54 -12.38
C ARG A 43 0.10 6.08 -12.17
N GLU A 44 0.63 6.73 -13.21
CA GLU A 44 1.90 7.43 -13.13
C GLU A 44 1.86 8.42 -11.96
N LYS A 45 2.98 8.51 -11.23
CA LYS A 45 3.16 9.45 -10.11
C LYS A 45 2.15 9.29 -8.96
N GLY A 46 1.44 8.17 -8.88
CA GLY A 46 0.46 7.94 -7.81
C GLY A 46 1.03 8.02 -6.40
N LEU A 47 2.33 7.75 -6.24
CA LEU A 47 3.05 7.83 -4.96
C LEU A 47 3.80 9.15 -4.73
N GLU A 48 3.78 10.10 -5.67
CA GLU A 48 4.40 11.42 -5.50
C GLU A 48 3.53 12.32 -4.60
N MET A 49 3.19 11.82 -3.41
CA MET A 49 2.41 12.52 -2.40
C MET A 49 2.83 12.09 -0.99
N ASN A 50 2.46 12.88 0.00
CA ASN A 50 2.66 12.54 1.41
C ASN A 50 1.55 11.62 1.92
N CYS A 51 1.88 10.75 2.86
CA CYS A 51 0.88 9.99 3.60
C CYS A 51 -0.02 10.97 4.36
N PRO A 52 -1.36 10.89 4.23
CA PRO A 52 -2.28 11.82 4.90
C PRO A 52 -2.33 11.65 6.43
N ILE A 53 -1.68 10.61 6.97
CA ILE A 53 -1.69 10.29 8.40
C ILE A 53 -0.38 10.70 9.07
N CYS A 54 0.78 10.26 8.52
CA CYS A 54 2.09 10.54 9.12
C CYS A 54 2.90 11.63 8.38
N TYR A 55 2.38 12.15 7.26
CA TYR A 55 3.03 13.19 6.43
C TYR A 55 4.35 12.81 5.76
N ASP A 56 4.85 11.59 5.95
CA ASP A 56 6.01 11.08 5.23
C ASP A 56 5.73 10.91 3.74
N PHE A 57 6.75 11.16 2.92
CA PHE A 57 6.67 11.04 1.48
C PHE A 57 6.58 9.56 1.04
N LEU A 58 5.48 9.19 0.37
CA LEU A 58 5.18 7.78 0.04
C LEU A 58 6.17 7.16 -0.94
N PHE A 59 6.71 7.96 -1.85
CA PHE A 59 7.60 7.49 -2.91
C PHE A 59 8.94 6.95 -2.36
N THR A 60 9.59 7.72 -1.48
CA THR A 60 10.92 7.40 -0.92
C THR A 60 10.86 6.58 0.37
N SER A 61 9.69 6.49 1.01
CA SER A 61 9.51 5.71 2.23
C SER A 61 9.77 4.21 1.99
N ASN A 62 10.40 3.58 2.98
CA ASN A 62 10.61 2.13 3.02
C ASN A 62 9.37 1.36 3.52
N ALA A 63 8.35 2.07 4.02
CA ALA A 63 7.14 1.47 4.54
C ALA A 63 6.23 1.01 3.39
N ALA A 64 5.53 -0.10 3.61
CA ALA A 64 4.60 -0.63 2.63
C ALA A 64 3.44 0.34 2.41
N VAL A 65 3.09 0.62 1.15
CA VAL A 65 1.98 1.52 0.77
C VAL A 65 0.78 0.70 0.33
N ARG A 66 -0.42 1.18 0.66
CA ARG A 66 -1.71 0.62 0.26
C ARG A 66 -2.45 1.59 -0.65
N ALA A 67 -3.00 1.05 -1.74
CA ALA A 67 -3.97 1.76 -2.58
C ALA A 67 -5.39 1.63 -1.99
N LEU A 68 -6.11 2.74 -1.97
CA LEU A 68 -7.53 2.83 -1.63
C LEU A 68 -8.41 2.64 -2.89
N PRO A 69 -9.70 2.27 -2.75
CA PRO A 69 -10.59 2.00 -3.87
C PRO A 69 -10.68 3.12 -4.92
N TYR A 70 -10.49 4.38 -4.50
CA TYR A 70 -10.58 5.55 -5.38
C TYR A 70 -9.24 6.00 -5.97
N GLY A 71 -8.16 5.25 -5.73
CA GLY A 71 -6.83 5.56 -6.27
C GLY A 71 -6.03 6.56 -5.43
N HIS A 72 -6.35 6.69 -4.14
CA HIS A 72 -5.49 7.36 -3.16
C HIS A 72 -4.56 6.37 -2.46
N PHE A 73 -3.48 6.88 -1.89
CA PHE A 73 -2.45 6.05 -1.27
C PHE A 73 -2.14 6.50 0.16
N MET A 74 -1.78 5.54 1.00
CA MET A 74 -1.25 5.78 2.35
C MET A 74 -0.42 4.58 2.81
N HIS A 75 0.45 4.74 3.80
CA HIS A 75 1.14 3.59 4.39
C HIS A 75 0.15 2.56 4.94
N SER A 76 0.46 1.27 4.75
CA SER A 76 -0.40 0.17 5.18
C SER A 76 -0.61 0.15 6.70
N ALA A 77 0.44 0.47 7.46
CA ALA A 77 0.35 0.62 8.91
C ALA A 77 -0.52 1.83 9.31
N CYS A 78 -0.38 2.96 8.61
CA CYS A 78 -1.22 4.13 8.83
C CYS A 78 -2.69 3.85 8.49
N PHE A 79 -2.95 3.13 7.40
CA PHE A 79 -4.29 2.67 7.06
C PHE A 79 -4.87 1.80 8.18
N GLN A 80 -4.13 0.82 8.67
CA GLN A 80 -4.60 -0.07 9.72
C GLN A 80 -4.95 0.70 11.01
N ALA A 81 -4.06 1.58 11.47
CA ALA A 81 -4.30 2.40 12.65
C ALA A 81 -5.52 3.33 12.48
N TYR A 82 -5.65 3.93 11.29
CA TYR A 82 -6.73 4.86 10.97
C TYR A 82 -8.08 4.15 10.80
N ALA A 83 -8.09 2.98 10.16
CA ALA A 83 -9.28 2.16 9.92
C ALA A 83 -9.93 1.64 11.21
N CYS A 84 -9.20 1.57 12.33
CA CYS A 84 -9.75 1.22 13.63
C CYS A 84 -10.74 2.25 14.19
N THR A 85 -10.65 3.51 13.75
CA THR A 85 -11.43 4.62 14.30
C THR A 85 -12.19 5.41 13.23
N HIS A 86 -11.80 5.29 11.96
CA HIS A 86 -12.36 6.04 10.85
C HIS A 86 -12.57 5.13 9.64
N TYR A 87 -13.72 5.25 8.97
CA TYR A 87 -14.05 4.44 7.79
C TYR A 87 -13.99 5.24 6.48
N ILE A 88 -13.77 6.56 6.55
CA ILE A 88 -13.73 7.47 5.40
C ILE A 88 -12.31 7.80 5.00
N CYS A 89 -12.05 8.01 3.71
CA CYS A 89 -10.74 8.43 3.23
C CYS A 89 -10.45 9.86 3.71
N PRO A 90 -9.29 10.14 4.31
CA PRO A 90 -8.95 11.49 4.80
C PRO A 90 -8.71 12.49 3.66
N ILE A 91 -8.60 12.03 2.42
CA ILE A 91 -8.31 12.87 1.24
C ILE A 91 -9.60 13.30 0.52
N CYS A 92 -10.63 12.45 0.48
CA CYS A 92 -11.85 12.72 -0.30
C CYS A 92 -13.15 12.37 0.41
N SER A 93 -13.09 11.97 1.67
CA SER A 93 -14.23 11.64 2.52
C SER A 93 -15.13 10.51 2.01
N LYS A 94 -14.67 9.72 1.02
CA LYS A 94 -15.38 8.52 0.52
C LYS A 94 -15.00 7.28 1.33
N SER A 95 -15.89 6.28 1.38
CA SER A 95 -15.65 5.05 2.16
C SER A 95 -14.36 4.32 1.76
N MET A 96 -13.54 3.93 2.72
CA MET A 96 -12.30 3.18 2.46
C MET A 96 -12.54 1.67 2.23
N GLY A 97 -13.75 1.17 2.50
CA GLY A 97 -14.14 -0.23 2.36
C GLY A 97 -15.65 -0.44 2.43
N ASP A 98 -16.08 -1.70 2.35
CA ASP A 98 -17.47 -2.10 2.50
C ASP A 98 -17.86 -2.11 4.00
N MET A 99 -18.99 -1.48 4.35
CA MET A 99 -19.47 -1.31 5.72
C MET A 99 -19.94 -2.63 6.36
N SER A 100 -20.02 -3.72 5.60
CA SER A 100 -20.27 -5.07 6.14
C SER A 100 -19.10 -5.66 6.94
N VAL A 101 -17.94 -4.99 6.94
CA VAL A 101 -16.70 -5.45 7.57
C VAL A 101 -16.14 -4.36 8.50
N SER A 102 -16.84 -4.09 9.60
CA SER A 102 -16.46 -3.07 10.59
C SER A 102 -15.55 -3.58 11.70
N ASP A 103 -15.24 -4.88 11.75
CA ASP A 103 -14.32 -5.38 12.75
C ASP A 103 -12.87 -5.25 12.28
N CYS A 104 -12.06 -4.58 13.09
CA CYS A 104 -10.60 -4.60 13.04
C CYS A 104 -10.03 -6.04 12.89
N PHE A 105 -10.79 -7.04 13.36
CA PHE A 105 -10.50 -8.46 13.23
C PHE A 105 -10.75 -9.03 11.82
N PHE A 106 -11.83 -8.64 11.13
CA PHE A 106 -12.11 -9.13 9.77
C PHE A 106 -11.28 -8.42 8.70
N ILE A 107 -10.91 -7.15 8.92
CA ILE A 107 -9.90 -6.47 8.10
C ILE A 107 -8.58 -7.28 8.17
N TYR A 108 -8.16 -7.71 9.37
CA TYR A 108 -6.97 -8.54 9.57
C TYR A 108 -7.06 -9.95 8.94
N LEU A 109 -8.24 -10.58 8.94
CA LEU A 109 -8.46 -11.90 8.34
C LEU A 109 -8.54 -11.88 6.81
N ARG A 110 -9.21 -10.90 6.18
CA ARG A 110 -9.15 -10.70 4.72
C ARG A 110 -7.77 -10.24 4.24
N LEU A 111 -6.99 -9.57 5.10
CA LEU A 111 -5.57 -9.29 4.83
C LEU A 111 -4.74 -10.58 4.74
N ASN A 112 -5.14 -11.67 5.42
CA ASN A 112 -4.46 -12.97 5.33
C ASN A 112 -5.12 -13.98 4.37
N SER A 113 -6.37 -13.77 3.95
CA SER A 113 -7.06 -14.59 2.93
C SER A 113 -6.96 -14.04 1.51
N ILE A 114 -6.13 -13.02 1.28
CA ILE A 114 -5.60 -12.71 -0.06
C ILE A 114 -4.05 -12.83 -0.04
N TYR A 115 -3.51 -13.66 0.87
CA TYR A 115 -2.20 -14.32 0.73
C TYR A 115 -2.37 -15.76 0.26
#